data_AF-A0A523UJS6-F1
#
_entry.id   AF-A0A523UJS6-F1
#
_cell.length_a   1.000
_cell.length_b   1.000
_cell.length_c   1.000
_cell.angle_alpha   90.00
_cell.angle_beta   90.00
_cell.angle_gamma   90.00
#
_symmetry.space_group_name_H-M   'P 1'
#
loop_
_entity.id
_entity.type
_entity.pdbx_description
1 polymer ?
#
loop_
_entity_poly.entity_id
_entity_poly.type
_entity_poly.pdbx_seq_one_letter_code
_entity_poly.pdbx_strand_id
1 'polypeptide(L)'
;MKKLYRKLLAELRQIASSFSIAYFRKWSPAAVLIGIAAGVASMAFSSAMTWATKLSLGLGAEFTPPAPARVANEDILPIPQDLLRATTTVERVMSTNLVVIHPEKTLEWPLELMVAKGVAVLPVVDKKNATRLPSLVTRRSVIQAYESEAKKIMAEVHYP
;
A
#
# COMPACT_ATOMS: atom_id res chain seq x y z
N MET A 1 -35.33 -35.75 1.21
CA MET A 1 -33.85 -35.63 1.08
C MET A 1 -33.27 -36.57 0.01
N LYS A 2 -33.32 -37.92 0.16
CA LYS A 2 -32.67 -38.86 -0.77
C LYS A 2 -33.17 -38.84 -2.23
N LYS A 3 -34.45 -38.47 -2.46
CA LYS A 3 -35.06 -38.40 -3.81
C LYS A 3 -34.57 -37.18 -4.61
N LEU A 4 -34.33 -36.07 -3.93
CA LEU A 4 -33.78 -34.84 -4.53
C LEU A 4 -32.33 -35.04 -4.96
N TYR A 5 -31.52 -35.68 -4.10
CA TYR A 5 -30.12 -36.00 -4.40
C TYR A 5 -29.97 -36.90 -5.63
N ARG A 6 -30.79 -37.96 -5.75
CA ARG A 6 -30.74 -38.84 -6.93
C ARG A 6 -31.11 -38.14 -8.22
N LYS A 7 -32.08 -37.20 -8.17
CA LYS A 7 -32.46 -36.40 -9.33
C LYS A 7 -31.31 -35.47 -9.74
N LEU A 8 -30.70 -34.79 -8.77
CA LEU A 8 -29.56 -33.90 -9.02
C LEU A 8 -28.35 -34.66 -9.59
N LEU A 9 -28.08 -35.87 -9.10
CA LEU A 9 -26.98 -36.71 -9.60
C LEU A 9 -27.20 -37.16 -11.05
N ALA A 10 -28.46 -37.42 -11.44
CA ALA A 10 -28.81 -37.80 -12.80
C ALA A 10 -28.61 -36.64 -13.79
N GLU A 11 -29.02 -35.43 -13.41
CA GLU A 11 -28.79 -34.20 -14.19
C GLU A 11 -27.29 -33.92 -14.35
N LEU A 12 -26.52 -33.99 -13.26
CA LEU A 12 -25.07 -33.79 -13.31
C LEU A 12 -24.37 -34.82 -14.20
N ARG A 13 -24.82 -36.08 -14.17
CA ARG A 13 -24.28 -37.14 -15.04
C ARG A 13 -24.64 -36.90 -16.51
N GLN A 14 -25.86 -36.42 -16.81
CA GLN A 14 -26.23 -36.06 -18.17
C GLN A 14 -25.39 -34.89 -18.69
N ILE A 15 -25.22 -33.83 -17.89
CA ILE A 15 -24.37 -32.68 -18.24
C ILE A 15 -22.93 -33.14 -18.50
N ALA A 16 -22.36 -33.95 -17.60
CA ALA A 16 -21.01 -34.49 -17.79
C ALA A 16 -20.90 -35.35 -19.06
N SER A 17 -21.91 -36.14 -19.40
CA SER A 17 -21.91 -36.97 -20.62
C SER A 17 -22.10 -36.19 -21.91
N SER A 18 -22.73 -35.00 -21.86
CA SER A 18 -22.85 -34.10 -23.01
C SER A 18 -21.52 -33.45 -23.39
N PHE A 19 -20.54 -33.46 -22.47
CA PHE A 19 -19.22 -32.92 -22.68
C PHE A 19 -18.35 -33.94 -23.44
N SER A 20 -18.47 -33.97 -24.77
CA SER A 20 -17.66 -34.86 -25.59
C SER A 20 -16.19 -34.39 -25.62
N ILE A 21 -15.30 -35.19 -25.00
CA ILE A 21 -13.86 -34.90 -24.91
C ILE A 21 -13.22 -34.77 -26.31
N ALA A 22 -13.75 -35.48 -27.30
CA ALA A 22 -13.30 -35.44 -28.69
C ALA A 22 -13.59 -34.10 -29.37
N TYR A 23 -14.73 -33.48 -29.06
CA TYR A 23 -15.06 -32.14 -29.54
C TYR A 23 -14.15 -31.09 -28.89
N PHE A 24 -13.94 -31.20 -27.57
CA PHE A 24 -13.02 -30.31 -26.85
C PHE A 24 -11.60 -30.34 -27.42
N ARG A 25 -11.09 -31.53 -27.80
CA ARG A 25 -9.76 -31.66 -28.42
C ARG A 25 -9.64 -30.95 -29.78
N LYS A 26 -10.73 -30.88 -30.55
CA LYS A 26 -10.76 -30.16 -31.85
C LYS A 26 -10.74 -28.65 -31.67
N TRP A 27 -11.40 -28.13 -30.63
CA TRP A 27 -11.54 -26.68 -30.41
C TRP A 27 -10.50 -26.09 -29.45
N SER A 28 -9.77 -26.93 -28.70
CA SER A 28 -8.71 -26.50 -27.79
C SER A 28 -7.64 -25.62 -28.47
N PRO A 29 -7.11 -25.95 -29.67
CA PRO A 29 -6.13 -25.08 -30.33
C PRO A 29 -6.69 -23.70 -30.68
N ALA A 30 -7.96 -23.62 -31.09
CA ALA A 30 -8.61 -22.35 -31.40
C ALA A 30 -8.76 -21.47 -30.15
N ALA A 31 -9.12 -22.06 -29.01
CA ALA A 31 -9.22 -21.34 -27.75
C ALA A 31 -7.87 -20.77 -27.29
N VAL A 32 -6.77 -21.53 -27.47
CA VAL A 32 -5.41 -21.07 -27.14
C VAL A 32 -5.02 -19.87 -28.02
N LEU A 33 -5.28 -19.94 -29.33
CA LEU A 33 -4.99 -18.83 -30.25
C LEU A 33 -5.77 -17.57 -29.90
N ILE A 34 -7.06 -17.71 -29.58
CA ILE A 34 -7.90 -16.59 -29.15
C ILE A 34 -7.38 -15.99 -27.84
N GLY A 35 -6.98 -16.82 -26.88
CA GLY A 35 -6.41 -16.37 -25.61
C GLY A 35 -5.12 -15.57 -25.78
N ILE A 36 -4.22 -16.03 -26.66
CA ILE A 36 -2.97 -15.31 -26.96
C ILE A 36 -3.28 -13.95 -27.60
N ALA A 37 -4.14 -13.92 -28.62
CA ALA A 37 -4.52 -12.68 -29.30
C ALA A 37 -5.15 -11.67 -28.33
N ALA A 38 -6.07 -12.13 -27.48
CA ALA A 38 -6.71 -11.29 -26.45
C ALA A 38 -5.70 -10.80 -25.41
N GLY A 39 -4.75 -11.64 -24.98
CA GLY A 39 -3.70 -11.27 -24.04
C GLY A 39 -2.78 -10.18 -24.59
N VAL A 40 -2.32 -10.31 -25.83
CA VAL A 40 -1.49 -9.29 -26.49
C VAL A 40 -2.26 -7.98 -26.67
N ALA A 41 -3.53 -8.05 -27.07
CA ALA A 41 -4.39 -6.87 -27.19
C ALA A 41 -4.57 -6.14 -25.84
N SER A 42 -4.76 -6.89 -24.75
CA SER A 42 -4.87 -6.34 -23.39
C SER A 42 -3.58 -5.63 -22.96
N MET A 43 -2.41 -6.23 -23.23
CA MET A 43 -1.11 -5.64 -22.90
C MET A 43 -0.88 -4.32 -23.65
N ALA A 44 -1.21 -4.29 -24.94
CA ALA A 44 -1.13 -3.09 -25.77
C ALA A 44 -2.10 -2.00 -25.26
N PHE A 45 -3.32 -2.37 -24.92
CA PHE A 45 -4.33 -1.45 -24.39
C PHE A 45 -3.94 -0.85 -23.04
N SER A 46 -3.43 -1.68 -22.11
CA SER A 46 -2.91 -1.21 -20.83
C SER A 46 -1.75 -0.22 -21.02
N SER A 47 -0.85 -0.54 -21.95
CA SER A 47 0.26 0.36 -22.31
C SER A 47 -0.24 1.69 -22.87
N ALA A 48 -1.25 1.66 -23.75
CA ALA A 48 -1.87 2.85 -24.32
C ALA A 48 -2.56 3.73 -23.24
N MET A 49 -3.28 3.12 -22.30
CA MET A 49 -3.93 3.87 -21.20
C MET A 49 -2.92 4.59 -20.31
N THR A 50 -1.80 3.93 -19.98
CA THR A 50 -0.75 4.58 -19.18
C THR A 50 -0.09 5.74 -19.93
N TRP A 51 0.10 5.60 -21.25
CA TRP A 51 0.61 6.69 -22.09
C TRP A 51 -0.38 7.85 -22.18
N ALA A 52 -1.67 7.57 -22.40
CA ALA A 52 -2.72 8.58 -22.44
C ALA A 52 -2.84 9.34 -21.10
N THR A 53 -2.74 8.64 -19.98
CA THR A 53 -2.73 9.27 -18.64
C THR A 53 -1.54 10.20 -18.48
N LYS A 54 -0.33 9.76 -18.89
CA LYS A 54 0.87 10.60 -18.85
C LYS A 54 0.76 11.80 -19.78
N LEU A 55 0.19 11.64 -20.97
CA LEU A 55 -0.03 12.72 -21.93
C LEU A 55 -0.98 13.78 -21.34
N SER A 56 -2.14 13.33 -20.84
CA SER A 56 -3.15 14.22 -20.27
C SER A 56 -2.67 14.96 -19.03
N LEU A 57 -1.95 14.27 -18.13
CA LEU A 57 -1.38 14.89 -16.93
C LEU A 57 -0.19 15.81 -17.26
N GLY A 58 0.64 15.43 -18.23
CA GLY A 58 1.82 16.19 -18.63
C GLY A 58 1.53 17.47 -19.41
N LEU A 59 0.53 17.46 -20.31
CA LEU A 59 0.18 18.63 -21.13
C LEU A 59 -0.91 19.53 -20.50
N GLY A 60 -1.80 18.98 -19.67
CA GLY A 60 -2.98 19.72 -19.20
C GLY A 60 -2.88 20.31 -17.80
N ALA A 61 -2.06 19.74 -16.91
CA ALA A 61 -2.10 20.06 -15.49
C ALA A 61 -0.73 20.43 -14.88
N GLU A 62 0.35 20.40 -15.68
CA GLU A 62 1.74 20.56 -15.19
C GLU A 62 2.01 19.67 -13.96
N PHE A 63 1.31 18.54 -13.89
CA PHE A 63 1.25 17.70 -12.70
C PHE A 63 2.44 16.74 -12.72
N THR A 64 3.56 17.19 -12.17
CA THR A 64 4.58 16.27 -11.66
C THR A 64 4.01 15.59 -10.42
N PRO A 65 3.67 14.29 -10.46
CA PRO A 65 3.20 13.62 -9.26
C PRO A 65 4.31 13.73 -8.19
N PRO A 66 4.04 14.26 -6.99
CA PRO A 66 5.01 14.13 -5.91
C PRO A 66 5.19 12.63 -5.69
N ALA A 67 6.43 12.15 -5.85
CA ALA A 67 6.75 10.75 -5.62
C ALA A 67 6.20 10.34 -4.23
N PRO A 68 5.72 9.09 -4.07
CA PRO A 68 5.36 8.59 -2.75
C PRO A 68 6.51 8.90 -1.80
N ALA A 69 6.23 9.45 -0.62
CA ALA A 69 7.18 9.93 0.39
C ALA A 69 8.12 8.83 0.93
N ARG A 70 8.86 8.23 0.02
CA ARG A 70 9.95 7.27 0.14
C ARG A 70 10.98 7.94 -0.75
N VAL A 71 11.95 8.60 -0.12
CA VAL A 71 13.08 9.26 -0.78
C VAL A 71 13.47 8.46 -2.00
N ALA A 72 13.04 8.92 -3.18
CA ALA A 72 13.40 8.27 -4.41
C ALA A 72 14.87 8.60 -4.62
N ASN A 73 15.63 7.71 -5.26
CA ASN A 73 17.02 8.00 -5.61
C ASN A 73 17.16 9.26 -6.50
N GLU A 74 16.04 9.79 -6.98
CA GLU A 74 15.84 10.99 -7.77
C GLU A 74 15.82 12.29 -6.92
N ASP A 75 15.45 12.21 -5.63
CA ASP A 75 15.49 13.35 -4.69
C ASP A 75 16.92 13.63 -4.20
N ILE A 76 17.81 12.66 -4.38
CA ILE A 76 19.24 12.81 -4.20
C ILE A 76 19.75 13.32 -5.54
N LEU A 77 19.93 14.64 -5.66
CA LEU A 77 20.78 15.18 -6.72
C LEU A 77 22.06 14.32 -6.77
N PRO A 78 22.53 13.87 -7.95
CA PRO A 78 23.80 13.17 -8.08
C PRO A 78 24.93 14.15 -7.78
N ILE A 79 25.09 14.47 -6.50
CA ILE A 79 26.17 15.27 -5.98
C ILE A 79 27.36 14.33 -5.91
N PRO A 80 28.48 14.65 -6.58
CA PRO A 80 29.72 13.90 -6.45
C PRO A 80 30.02 13.68 -4.96
N GLN A 81 30.14 12.42 -4.52
CA GLN A 81 30.25 12.06 -3.10
C GLN A 81 31.47 12.69 -2.41
N ASP A 82 32.47 13.08 -3.20
CA ASP A 82 33.66 13.84 -2.83
C ASP A 82 33.36 15.27 -2.34
N LEU A 83 32.29 15.92 -2.84
CA LEU A 83 31.89 17.26 -2.43
C LEU A 83 31.06 17.29 -1.14
N LEU A 84 30.25 16.25 -0.88
CA LEU A 84 29.39 16.18 0.32
C LEU A 84 30.15 15.76 1.59
N ARG A 85 31.18 14.91 1.47
CA ARG A 85 31.91 14.37 2.63
C ARG A 85 32.77 15.39 3.37
N ALA A 86 33.04 16.56 2.78
CA ALA A 86 34.09 17.46 3.28
C ALA A 86 33.60 18.74 4.00
N THR A 87 32.35 19.21 3.79
CA THR A 87 32.03 20.62 4.12
C THR A 87 30.88 20.83 5.11
N THR A 88 29.92 19.91 5.22
CA THR A 88 28.74 20.12 6.08
C THR A 88 28.56 18.99 7.07
N THR A 89 28.69 19.30 8.36
CA THR A 89 28.43 18.38 9.47
C THR A 89 26.93 18.25 9.72
N VAL A 90 26.50 17.10 10.27
CA VAL A 90 25.09 16.87 10.68
C VAL A 90 24.62 17.94 11.67
N GLU A 91 25.50 18.37 12.57
CA GLU A 91 25.23 19.45 13.53
C GLU A 91 24.79 20.76 12.88
N ARG A 92 25.30 21.07 11.68
CA ARG A 92 24.97 22.30 10.96
C ARG A 92 23.60 22.26 10.29
N VAL A 93 23.09 21.06 10.00
CA VAL A 93 21.81 20.86 9.29
C VAL A 93 20.69 20.35 10.20
N MET A 94 21.02 19.87 11.40
CA MET A 94 20.01 19.42 12.35
C MET A 94 19.21 20.61 12.89
N SER A 95 17.92 20.38 13.12
CA SER A 95 17.09 21.31 13.89
C SER A 95 17.23 20.98 15.39
N THR A 96 17.46 22.00 16.22
CA THR A 96 17.56 21.86 17.67
C THR A 96 16.19 21.94 18.38
N ASN A 97 15.16 22.44 17.69
CA ASN A 97 13.81 22.57 18.25
C ASN A 97 13.00 21.28 17.99
N LEU A 98 13.27 20.26 18.80
CA LEU A 98 12.61 18.96 18.68
C LEU A 98 11.26 18.96 19.39
N VAL A 99 10.22 18.56 18.67
CA VAL A 99 8.91 18.24 19.24
C VAL A 99 8.96 16.79 19.71
N VAL A 100 8.94 16.57 21.04
CA VAL A 100 9.04 15.25 21.66
C VAL A 100 7.76 14.87 22.40
N ILE A 101 7.57 13.57 22.62
CA ILE A 101 6.46 13.02 23.39
C ILE A 101 6.97 12.10 24.51
N HIS A 102 6.15 11.88 25.52
CA HIS A 102 6.48 11.00 26.65
C HIS A 102 5.58 9.76 26.65
N PRO A 103 6.10 8.59 27.11
CA PRO A 103 5.41 7.30 26.99
C PRO A 103 4.11 7.19 27.81
N GLU A 104 3.91 8.03 28.81
CA GLU A 104 2.68 8.07 29.62
C GLU A 104 1.48 8.74 28.91
N LYS A 105 1.71 9.37 27.74
CA LYS A 105 0.65 10.06 27.00
C LYS A 105 -0.23 9.07 26.22
N THR A 106 -1.51 9.39 26.10
CA THR A 106 -2.48 8.58 25.35
C THR A 106 -2.25 8.67 23.83
N LEU A 107 -2.85 7.76 23.06
CA LEU A 107 -2.69 7.68 21.59
C LEU A 107 -3.19 8.92 20.82
N GLU A 108 -4.09 9.69 21.41
CA GLU A 108 -4.66 10.92 20.82
C GLU A 108 -3.63 12.04 20.75
N TRP A 109 -2.86 12.24 21.82
CA TRP A 109 -1.83 13.27 21.91
C TRP A 109 -0.79 13.24 20.78
N PRO A 110 -0.20 12.09 20.39
CA PRO A 110 0.71 12.03 19.26
C PRO A 110 0.05 12.48 17.94
N LEU A 111 -1.22 12.13 17.69
CA LEU A 111 -1.92 12.53 16.47
C LEU A 111 -2.14 14.05 16.43
N GLU A 112 -2.66 14.62 17.51
CA GLU A 112 -2.87 16.05 17.62
C GLU A 112 -1.56 16.82 17.44
N LEU A 113 -0.49 16.37 18.11
CA LEU A 113 0.81 17.02 18.06
C LEU A 113 1.45 16.91 16.65
N MET A 114 1.31 15.77 15.98
CA MET A 114 1.75 15.58 14.59
C MET A 114 1.02 16.52 13.64
N VAL A 115 -0.31 16.68 13.78
CA VAL A 115 -1.11 17.57 12.95
C VAL A 115 -0.78 19.03 13.25
N ALA A 116 -0.75 19.42 14.52
CA ALA A 116 -0.53 20.80 14.93
C ALA A 116 0.88 21.32 14.60
N LYS A 117 1.89 20.43 14.61
CA LYS A 117 3.29 20.79 14.32
C LYS A 117 3.74 20.41 12.90
N GLY A 118 2.88 19.75 12.12
CA GLY A 118 3.21 19.31 10.76
C GLY A 118 4.35 18.28 10.71
N VAL A 119 4.53 17.50 11.78
CA VAL A 119 5.61 16.51 11.90
C VAL A 119 5.07 15.09 11.71
N ALA A 120 5.78 14.26 10.96
CA ALA A 120 5.37 12.87 10.71
C ALA A 120 5.93 11.87 11.73
N VAL A 121 6.96 12.28 12.47
CA VAL A 121 7.71 11.44 13.41
C VAL A 121 7.90 12.22 14.71
N LEU A 122 7.60 11.57 15.83
CA LEU A 122 7.78 12.10 17.17
C LEU A 122 8.78 11.22 17.93
N PRO A 123 9.90 11.76 18.39
CA PRO A 123 10.77 11.08 19.32
C PRO A 123 10.09 10.91 20.68
N VAL A 124 10.16 9.71 21.23
CA VAL A 124 9.70 9.43 22.59
C VAL A 124 10.89 9.58 23.52
N VAL A 125 10.79 10.45 24.52
CA VAL A 125 11.83 10.67 25.54
C VAL A 125 11.31 10.35 26.93
N ASP A 126 12.17 9.76 27.77
CA ASP A 126 11.81 9.45 29.15
C ASP A 126 11.83 10.73 30.01
N LYS A 127 10.81 10.92 30.84
CA LYS A 127 10.72 12.07 31.75
C LYS A 127 11.86 12.11 32.78
N LYS A 128 12.41 10.95 33.15
CA LYS A 128 13.52 10.84 34.11
C LYS A 128 14.89 11.08 33.47
N ASN A 129 14.99 10.96 32.15
CA ASN A 129 16.23 11.17 31.42
C ASN A 129 15.92 11.59 29.97
N ALA A 130 15.87 12.91 29.74
CA ALA A 130 15.56 13.50 28.44
C ALA A 130 16.59 13.18 27.35
N THR A 131 17.81 12.77 27.73
CA THR A 131 18.88 12.34 26.81
C THR A 131 18.71 10.89 26.36
N ARG A 132 17.83 10.13 27.03
CA ARG A 132 17.49 8.77 26.62
C ARG A 132 16.31 8.85 25.66
N LEU A 133 16.57 8.47 24.40
CA LEU A 133 15.58 8.30 23.34
C LEU A 133 15.17 6.83 23.24
N PRO A 134 14.24 6.34 24.09
CA PRO A 134 13.82 4.94 24.07
C PRO A 134 13.23 4.50 22.73
N SER A 135 12.54 5.37 21.99
CA SER A 135 11.85 4.97 20.75
C SER A 135 11.38 6.15 19.90
N LEU A 136 10.92 5.85 18.68
CA LEU A 136 10.29 6.79 17.74
C LEU A 136 8.85 6.36 17.48
N VAL A 137 7.95 7.33 17.35
CA VAL A 137 6.55 7.12 16.97
C VAL A 137 6.30 7.77 15.62
N THR A 138 5.81 7.00 14.67
CA THR A 138 5.50 7.47 13.31
C THR A 138 4.00 7.60 13.11
N ARG A 139 3.56 8.47 12.19
CA ARG A 139 2.14 8.60 11.85
C ARG A 139 1.48 7.25 11.52
N ARG A 140 2.19 6.39 10.77
CA ARG A 140 1.71 5.04 10.42
C ARG A 140 1.49 4.16 11.65
N SER A 141 2.45 4.11 12.58
CA SER A 141 2.32 3.27 13.78
C SER A 141 1.17 3.73 14.68
N VAL A 142 0.91 5.05 14.76
CA VAL A 142 -0.20 5.57 15.56
C VAL A 142 -1.56 5.21 14.93
N ILE A 143 -1.71 5.36 13.61
CA ILE A 143 -2.95 4.98 12.91
C ILE A 143 -3.22 3.48 13.05
N GLN A 144 -2.20 2.63 12.86
CA GLN A 144 -2.34 1.19 13.01
C GLN A 144 -2.74 0.78 14.44
N ALA A 145 -2.17 1.45 15.45
CA ALA A 145 -2.56 1.23 16.84
C ALA A 145 -4.02 1.65 17.09
N TYR A 146 -4.43 2.80 16.57
CA TYR A 146 -5.80 3.29 16.69
C TYR A 146 -6.82 2.31 16.07
N GLU A 147 -6.57 1.83 14.85
CA GLU A 147 -7.42 0.83 14.19
C GLU A 147 -7.50 -0.48 14.98
N SER A 148 -6.37 -0.93 15.54
CA SER A 148 -6.31 -2.13 16.38
C SER A 148 -7.16 -1.99 17.64
N GLU A 149 -7.03 -0.87 18.36
CA GLU A 149 -7.81 -0.63 19.57
C GLU A 149 -9.31 -0.44 19.27
N ALA A 150 -9.65 0.28 18.20
CA ALA A 150 -11.03 0.44 17.75
C ALA A 150 -11.68 -0.92 17.44
N LYS A 151 -10.96 -1.82 16.77
CA LYS A 151 -11.45 -3.16 16.44
C LYS A 151 -11.72 -4.00 17.70
N LYS A 152 -10.89 -3.90 18.74
CA LYS A 152 -11.09 -4.60 20.02
C LYS A 152 -12.36 -4.11 20.71
N ILE A 153 -12.53 -2.79 20.82
CA ILE A 153 -13.71 -2.18 21.43
C ILE A 153 -14.97 -2.59 20.67
N MET A 154 -14.95 -2.54 19.34
CA MET A 154 -16.09 -2.96 18.52
C MET A 154 -16.40 -4.45 18.65
N ALA A 155 -15.38 -5.31 18.83
CA ALA A 155 -15.58 -6.74 19.07
C ALA A 155 -16.17 -7.03 20.45
N GLU A 156 -15.79 -6.27 21.49
CA GLU A 156 -16.36 -6.38 22.84
C GLU A 156 -17.79 -5.83 22.92
N VAL A 157 -18.09 -4.75 22.19
CA VAL A 157 -19.43 -4.14 22.15
C VAL A 157 -20.42 -4.94 21.30
N HIS A 158 -19.94 -5.72 20.32
CA HIS A 158 -20.80 -6.52 19.42
C HIS A 158 -21.07 -7.95 19.92
N TYR A 159 -20.93 -8.22 21.22
CA TYR A 159 -21.28 -9.51 21.84
C TYR A 159 -21.92 -9.34 23.23
N PRO A 160 -23.25 -9.44 23.36
CA PRO A 160 -23.89 -10.08 24.52
C PRO A 160 -23.88 -11.60 24.38
#